data_AF-A0A218VZM8-F1
#
_entry.id   AF-A0A218VZM8-F1
#
_cell.length_a   1.000
_cell.length_b   1.000
_cell.length_c   1.000
_cell.angle_alpha   90.00
_cell.angle_beta   90.00
_cell.angle_gamma   90.00
#
_symmetry.space_group_name_H-M   'P 1'
#
loop_
_entity.id
_entity.type
_entity.pdbx_description
1 polymer ?
#
loop_
_entity_poly.entity_id
_entity_poly.type
_entity_poly.pdbx_seq_one_letter_code
_entity_poly.pdbx_strand_id
1 'polypeptide(L)'
;MATAAVAEPRKLPRPGRGGYQAHGLTEEEARVRAIAEIVSSMVDLSRKGETVDLNALKSAACRKYNPYVQARSRIDQLKRLGHSVDKVEFILMGGTFMSLPADYRDYFIRNLHDALSGHTSANVEEAVAYSEHSAVKCIGMTIETYRNYPPEQLVDIVARILAMVPPWTRVYRVQRDIPMPLVTSGVEKGNLRELALARMDDLGLKCRDVRTREAGIQDILVGLLRLRKCGRNTTCPELIGKCSIVRELHVYGTAVPVHGRDADKLQHQRSDKL
;
A
#
# COMPACT_ATOMS: atom_id res chain seq x y z
N MET A 1 23.00 -35.54 49.12
CA MET A 1 21.66 -35.83 48.58
C MET A 1 20.88 -34.53 48.50
N ALA A 2 20.69 -34.01 47.29
CA ALA A 2 19.56 -33.14 46.92
C ALA A 2 19.50 -33.13 45.39
N THR A 3 18.37 -33.60 44.89
CA THR A 3 18.06 -33.96 43.50
C THR A 3 17.79 -32.76 42.61
N ALA A 4 18.13 -32.91 41.32
CA ALA A 4 17.83 -31.97 40.25
C ALA A 4 16.31 -31.79 40.02
N ALA A 5 15.87 -30.54 39.81
CA ALA A 5 14.57 -30.22 39.26
C ALA A 5 14.77 -29.74 37.81
N VAL A 6 14.36 -30.57 36.85
CA VAL A 6 14.32 -30.26 35.42
C VAL A 6 13.11 -29.35 35.17
N ALA A 7 13.35 -28.13 34.69
CA ALA A 7 12.29 -27.21 34.31
C ALA A 7 11.72 -27.59 32.93
N GLU A 8 10.41 -27.83 32.84
CA GLU A 8 9.70 -28.13 31.59
C GLU A 8 9.73 -26.94 30.60
N PRO A 9 9.81 -27.20 29.27
CA PRO A 9 9.74 -26.14 28.28
C PRO A 9 8.31 -25.58 28.15
N ARG A 10 8.17 -24.26 28.27
CA ARG A 10 6.90 -23.52 28.06
C ARG A 10 6.33 -23.82 26.65
N LYS A 11 5.10 -24.34 26.60
CA LYS A 11 4.34 -24.59 25.35
C LYS A 11 4.15 -23.28 24.55
N LEU A 12 4.44 -23.34 23.25
CA LEU A 12 4.13 -22.29 22.28
C LEU A 12 2.59 -22.11 22.12
N PRO A 13 2.08 -20.87 22.01
CA PRO A 13 0.66 -20.63 21.78
C PRO A 13 0.25 -21.06 20.36
N ARG A 14 -0.91 -21.70 20.24
CA ARG A 14 -1.47 -22.19 18.97
C ARG A 14 -1.96 -21.02 18.10
N PRO A 15 -1.92 -21.12 16.74
CA PRO A 15 -2.38 -20.04 15.88
C PRO A 15 -3.92 -19.95 15.91
N GLY A 16 -4.44 -18.82 16.40
CA GLY A 16 -5.85 -18.46 16.24
C GLY A 16 -6.17 -18.13 14.79
N ARG A 17 -7.28 -18.69 14.28
CA ARG A 17 -7.85 -18.37 12.97
C ARG A 17 -8.33 -16.91 12.94
N GLY A 18 -7.98 -16.18 11.87
CA GLY A 18 -8.61 -14.91 11.51
C GLY A 18 -7.90 -13.65 11.99
N GLY A 19 -6.63 -13.47 11.61
CA GLY A 19 -5.95 -12.18 11.72
C GLY A 19 -6.34 -11.25 10.57
N TYR A 20 -7.24 -10.31 10.81
CA TYR A 20 -7.35 -9.11 9.97
C TYR A 20 -6.05 -8.31 10.12
N GLN A 21 -5.19 -8.31 9.10
CA GLN A 21 -4.04 -7.43 9.05
C GLN A 21 -4.50 -6.04 8.64
N ALA A 22 -4.43 -5.09 9.58
CA ALA A 22 -4.64 -3.68 9.27
C ALA A 22 -3.53 -3.23 8.30
N HIS A 23 -3.89 -3.01 7.03
CA HIS A 23 -3.04 -2.30 6.10
C HIS A 23 -2.76 -0.90 6.67
N GLY A 24 -1.52 -0.66 7.07
CA GLY A 24 -1.02 0.70 7.32
C GLY A 24 -1.18 1.54 6.06
N LEU A 25 -1.66 2.77 6.23
CA LEU A 25 -1.88 3.72 5.14
C LEU A 25 -0.55 4.07 4.47
N THR A 26 -0.53 4.03 3.14
CA THR A 26 0.64 4.47 2.36
C THR A 26 0.82 6.00 2.44
N GLU A 27 2.03 6.51 2.20
CA GLU A 27 2.33 7.95 2.30
C GLU A 27 1.46 8.81 1.35
N GLU A 28 1.15 8.29 0.17
CA GLU A 28 0.23 8.90 -0.79
C GLU A 28 -1.20 8.95 -0.25
N GLU A 29 -1.68 7.88 0.39
CA GLU A 29 -3.00 7.86 1.03
C GLU A 29 -3.05 8.78 2.25
N ALA A 30 -1.97 8.90 3.01
CA ALA A 30 -1.86 9.81 4.15
C ALA A 30 -1.88 11.28 3.69
N ARG A 31 -1.16 11.63 2.61
CA ARG A 31 -1.19 12.96 1.99
C ARG A 31 -2.54 13.26 1.36
N VAL A 32 -3.13 12.31 0.64
CA VAL A 32 -4.46 12.46 0.02
C VAL A 32 -5.54 12.62 1.08
N ARG A 33 -5.46 11.87 2.19
CA ARG A 33 -6.38 12.05 3.34
C ARG A 33 -6.15 13.37 4.06
N ALA A 34 -4.92 13.83 4.23
CA ALA A 34 -4.63 15.13 4.81
C ALA A 34 -5.19 16.27 3.95
N ILE A 35 -5.01 16.19 2.62
CA ILE A 35 -5.58 17.16 1.67
C ILE A 35 -7.11 17.06 1.67
N ALA A 36 -7.69 15.86 1.64
CA ALA A 36 -9.13 15.66 1.68
C ALA A 36 -9.74 16.18 3.00
N GLU A 37 -9.07 16.02 4.14
CA GLU A 37 -9.50 16.57 5.42
C GLU A 37 -9.43 18.10 5.45
N ILE A 38 -8.36 18.69 4.89
CA ILE A 38 -8.26 20.16 4.76
C ILE A 38 -9.39 20.67 3.87
N VAL A 39 -9.62 20.05 2.71
CA VAL A 39 -10.67 20.45 1.77
C VAL A 39 -12.06 20.28 2.38
N SER A 40 -12.34 19.16 3.06
CA SER A 40 -13.62 18.93 3.74
C SER A 40 -13.87 19.97 4.84
N SER A 41 -12.85 20.25 5.65
CA SER A 41 -12.93 21.26 6.71
C SER A 41 -13.12 22.67 6.14
N MET A 42 -12.50 22.99 5.00
CA MET A 42 -12.72 24.26 4.28
C MET A 42 -14.16 24.38 3.78
N VAL A 43 -14.71 23.32 3.19
CA VAL A 43 -16.10 23.30 2.69
C VAL A 43 -17.10 23.46 3.83
N ASP A 44 -16.87 22.81 4.97
CA ASP A 44 -17.76 22.90 6.13
C ASP A 44 -17.74 24.28 6.80
N LEU A 45 -16.56 24.91 6.91
CA LEU A 45 -16.43 26.28 7.41
C LEU A 45 -17.06 27.30 6.45
N SER A 46 -16.90 27.10 5.14
CA SER A 46 -17.54 27.93 4.11
C SER A 46 -19.08 27.81 4.14
N ARG A 47 -19.63 26.61 4.44
CA ARG A 47 -21.08 26.41 4.58
C ARG A 47 -21.66 27.08 5.81
N LYS A 48 -20.87 27.24 6.87
CA LYS A 48 -21.27 27.93 8.11
C LYS A 48 -21.09 29.44 8.07
N GLY A 49 -20.52 29.98 6.99
CA GLY A 49 -20.26 31.42 6.83
C GLY A 49 -19.13 31.94 7.71
N GLU A 50 -18.27 31.06 8.23
CA GLU A 50 -17.12 31.42 9.07
C GLU A 50 -15.89 31.73 8.20
N THR A 51 -14.99 32.57 8.71
CA THR A 51 -13.76 32.94 7.99
C THR A 51 -12.81 31.75 7.91
N VAL A 52 -12.45 31.35 6.68
CA VAL A 52 -11.57 30.20 6.45
C VAL A 52 -10.11 30.59 6.66
N ASP A 53 -9.55 30.22 7.81
CA ASP A 53 -8.11 30.32 8.06
C ASP A 53 -7.38 29.05 7.57
N LEU A 54 -6.83 29.15 6.35
CA LEU A 54 -6.03 28.10 5.72
C LEU A 54 -4.78 27.72 6.53
N ASN A 55 -4.18 28.65 7.27
CA ASN A 55 -3.00 28.37 8.08
C ASN A 55 -3.38 27.58 9.33
N ALA A 56 -4.50 27.91 9.96
CA ALA A 56 -5.03 27.14 11.09
C ALA A 56 -5.42 25.71 10.69
N LEU A 57 -6.03 25.53 9.52
CA LEU A 57 -6.43 24.23 8.97
C LEU A 57 -5.23 23.36 8.56
N LYS A 58 -4.25 23.93 7.84
CA LYS A 58 -2.98 23.27 7.56
C LYS A 58 -2.26 22.89 8.85
N SER A 59 -2.23 23.79 9.83
CA SER A 59 -1.63 23.52 11.15
C SER A 59 -2.39 22.43 11.93
N ALA A 60 -3.71 22.31 11.78
CA ALA A 60 -4.49 21.22 12.37
C ALA A 60 -4.18 19.87 11.72
N ALA A 61 -4.07 19.81 10.40
CA ALA A 61 -3.65 18.61 9.67
C ALA A 61 -2.20 18.23 9.98
N CYS A 62 -1.29 19.21 10.04
CA CYS A 62 0.11 18.99 10.45
C CYS A 62 0.23 18.58 11.93
N ARG A 63 -0.66 19.04 12.82
CA ARG A 63 -0.73 18.59 14.22
C ARG A 63 -1.03 17.09 14.35
N LYS A 64 -1.79 16.49 13.41
CA LYS A 64 -1.97 15.02 13.36
C LYS A 64 -0.67 14.27 13.06
N TYR A 65 0.27 14.88 12.34
CA TYR A 65 1.58 14.31 12.02
C TYR A 65 2.72 14.89 12.85
N ASN A 66 2.41 15.71 13.86
CA ASN A 66 3.42 16.24 14.76
C ASN A 66 3.86 15.14 15.75
N PRO A 67 5.13 14.71 15.71
CA PRO A 67 5.62 13.63 16.57
C PRO A 67 5.44 13.92 18.06
N TYR A 68 5.60 15.18 18.48
CA TYR A 68 5.42 15.58 19.88
C TYR A 68 3.99 15.33 20.36
N VAL A 69 3.00 15.77 19.56
CA VAL A 69 1.58 15.65 19.91
C VAL A 69 1.13 14.19 19.89
N GLN A 70 1.58 13.40 18.91
CA GLN A 70 1.27 11.98 18.84
C GLN A 70 1.80 11.21 20.05
N ALA A 71 3.09 11.40 20.38
CA ALA A 71 3.72 10.73 21.51
C ALA A 71 3.06 11.14 22.84
N ARG A 72 2.89 12.46 23.07
CA ARG A 72 2.30 12.97 24.31
C ARG A 72 0.85 12.53 24.51
N SER A 73 0.03 12.62 23.44
CA SER A 73 -1.36 12.19 23.49
C SER A 73 -1.50 10.71 23.85
N ARG A 74 -0.62 9.86 23.31
CA ARG A 74 -0.61 8.42 23.62
C ARG A 74 -0.20 8.14 25.06
N ILE A 75 0.81 8.84 25.57
CA ILE A 75 1.25 8.71 26.98
C ILE A 75 0.13 9.13 27.93
N ASP A 76 -0.50 10.27 27.68
CA ASP A 76 -1.60 10.77 28.52
C ASP A 76 -2.82 9.83 28.47
N GLN A 77 -3.11 9.25 27.31
CA GLN A 77 -4.15 8.23 27.18
C GLN A 77 -3.85 7.01 28.05
N LEU A 78 -2.61 6.50 28.03
CA LEU A 78 -2.21 5.36 28.86
C LEU A 78 -2.26 5.67 30.35
N LYS A 79 -1.86 6.88 30.76
CA LYS A 79 -2.01 7.37 32.14
C LYS A 79 -3.47 7.40 32.58
N ARG A 80 -4.38 7.90 31.73
CA ARG A 80 -5.83 7.95 32.02
C ARG A 80 -6.45 6.56 32.17
N LEU A 81 -5.92 5.56 31.46
CA LEU A 81 -6.32 4.17 31.60
C LEU A 81 -5.75 3.49 32.86
N GLY A 82 -4.91 4.19 33.64
CA GLY A 82 -4.31 3.69 34.87
C GLY A 82 -3.03 2.89 34.69
N HIS A 83 -2.42 2.91 33.51
CA HIS A 83 -1.13 2.24 33.29
C HIS A 83 0.03 3.11 33.83
N SER A 84 1.00 2.49 34.51
CA SER A 84 2.27 3.14 34.81
C SER A 84 3.08 3.32 33.53
N VAL A 85 3.59 4.53 33.32
CA VAL A 85 4.31 4.91 32.10
C VAL A 85 5.71 5.42 32.42
N ASP A 86 6.37 4.84 33.41
CA ASP A 86 7.72 5.24 33.82
C ASP A 86 8.78 4.84 32.78
N LYS A 87 8.46 3.82 31.96
CA LYS A 87 9.31 3.26 30.91
C LYS A 87 8.53 3.15 29.62
N VAL A 88 9.03 3.76 28.56
CA VAL A 88 8.41 3.80 27.24
C VAL A 88 9.40 3.30 26.19
N GLU A 89 8.94 2.44 25.30
CA GLU A 89 9.66 2.04 24.10
C GLU A 89 8.98 2.66 22.88
N PHE A 90 9.73 3.36 22.05
CA PHE A 90 9.21 3.90 20.78
C PHE A 90 9.37 2.89 19.66
N ILE A 91 8.33 2.74 18.84
CA ILE A 91 8.37 1.94 17.62
C ILE A 91 8.04 2.88 16.45
N LEU A 92 9.06 3.22 15.66
CA LEU A 92 8.93 4.01 14.45
C LEU A 92 8.58 3.06 13.30
N MET A 93 7.30 2.97 13.00
CA MET A 93 6.76 2.24 11.85
C MET A 93 6.77 3.17 10.64
N GLY A 94 7.33 2.73 9.52
CA GLY A 94 7.33 3.55 8.30
C GLY A 94 8.34 3.15 7.25
N GLY A 95 9.37 2.38 7.61
CA GLY A 95 10.26 1.75 6.64
C GLY A 95 11.27 2.68 5.96
N THR A 96 10.81 3.83 5.49
CA THR A 96 11.58 4.81 4.73
C THR A 96 12.12 5.94 5.59
N PHE A 97 11.95 5.90 6.92
CA PHE A 97 12.43 6.96 7.84
C PHE A 97 13.91 7.31 7.63
N MET A 98 14.75 6.31 7.34
CA MET A 98 16.18 6.51 7.08
C MET A 98 16.50 7.18 5.74
N SER A 99 15.55 7.22 4.80
CA SER A 99 15.69 7.91 3.51
C SER A 99 15.26 9.38 3.54
N LEU A 100 14.70 9.85 4.66
CA LEU A 100 14.29 11.24 4.82
C LEU A 100 15.51 12.16 5.05
N PRO A 101 15.41 13.46 4.69
CA PRO A 101 16.47 14.44 4.94
C PRO A 101 16.90 14.47 6.42
N ALA A 102 18.20 14.70 6.66
CA ALA A 102 18.79 14.70 8.00
C ALA A 102 18.05 15.65 8.96
N ASP A 103 17.82 16.89 8.55
CA ASP A 103 17.13 17.91 9.35
C ASP A 103 15.73 17.46 9.81
N TYR A 104 15.01 16.70 8.97
CA TYR A 104 13.69 16.19 9.31
C TYR A 104 13.77 15.03 10.30
N ARG A 105 14.75 14.13 10.15
CA ARG A 105 14.98 13.05 11.11
C ARG A 105 15.35 13.63 12.48
N ASP A 106 16.22 14.62 12.51
CA ASP A 106 16.64 15.29 13.74
C ASP A 106 15.47 16.01 14.41
N TYR A 107 14.67 16.74 13.63
CA TYR A 107 13.40 17.31 14.08
C TYR A 107 12.49 16.22 14.70
N PHE A 108 12.33 15.08 14.04
CA PHE A 108 11.42 14.03 14.49
C PHE A 108 11.88 13.40 15.80
N ILE A 109 13.16 13.02 15.90
CA ILE A 109 13.75 12.42 17.11
C ILE A 109 13.72 13.40 18.28
N ARG A 110 14.10 14.67 18.07
CA ARG A 110 14.06 15.72 19.08
C ARG A 110 12.67 15.84 19.71
N ASN A 111 11.63 15.92 18.88
CA ASN A 111 10.25 16.06 19.34
C ASN A 111 9.73 14.83 20.10
N LEU A 112 10.24 13.62 19.82
CA LEU A 112 9.90 12.43 20.59
C LEU A 112 10.46 12.50 22.02
N HIS A 113 11.71 12.92 22.18
CA HIS A 113 12.33 13.11 23.49
C HIS A 113 11.70 14.26 24.27
N ASP A 114 11.42 15.37 23.59
CA ASP A 114 10.69 16.52 24.13
C ASP A 114 9.29 16.12 24.64
N ALA A 115 8.61 15.18 23.97
CA ALA A 115 7.31 14.69 24.42
C ALA A 115 7.38 13.95 25.77
N LEU A 116 8.51 13.31 26.07
CA LEU A 116 8.75 12.62 27.33
C LEU A 116 9.15 13.60 28.44
N SER A 117 10.10 14.50 28.16
CA SER A 117 10.61 15.48 29.13
C SER A 117 9.63 16.63 29.40
N GLY A 118 8.81 16.98 28.42
CA GLY A 118 7.98 18.19 28.43
C GLY A 118 8.78 19.48 28.16
N HIS A 119 10.07 19.36 27.81
CA HIS A 119 10.93 20.47 27.39
C HIS A 119 10.80 20.70 25.88
N THR A 120 11.16 21.90 25.41
CA THR A 120 11.27 22.20 23.97
C THR A 120 12.73 22.49 23.65
N SER A 121 13.37 21.58 22.93
CA SER A 121 14.82 21.63 22.71
C SER A 121 15.16 22.22 21.34
N ALA A 122 16.35 22.79 21.20
CA ALA A 122 16.85 23.34 19.94
C ALA A 122 17.55 22.26 19.08
N ASN A 123 18.21 21.29 19.72
CA ASN A 123 18.93 20.20 19.07
C ASN A 123 18.61 18.84 19.73
N VAL A 124 19.07 17.75 19.13
CA VAL A 124 18.79 16.38 19.60
C VAL A 124 19.56 16.11 20.89
N GLU A 125 20.78 16.62 21.00
CA GLU A 125 21.66 16.43 22.15
C GLU A 125 21.06 17.00 23.44
N GLU A 126 20.51 18.21 23.37
CA GLU A 126 19.79 18.87 24.45
C GLU A 126 18.53 18.08 24.81
N ALA A 127 17.75 17.63 23.83
CA ALA A 127 16.54 16.84 24.07
C ALA A 127 16.85 15.54 24.80
N VAL A 128 17.96 14.88 24.47
CA VAL A 128 18.43 13.67 25.16
C VAL A 128 18.83 14.01 26.60
N ALA A 129 19.62 15.05 26.82
CA ALA A 129 20.07 15.45 28.15
C ALA A 129 18.90 15.77 29.10
N TYR A 130 17.87 16.48 28.61
CA TYR A 130 16.64 16.73 29.38
C TYR A 130 15.78 15.47 29.54
N SER A 131 15.76 14.58 28.54
CA SER A 131 15.07 13.29 28.62
C SER A 131 15.67 12.35 29.66
N GLU A 132 16.96 12.43 29.97
CA GLU A 132 17.60 11.59 31.00
C GLU A 132 17.06 11.86 32.42
N HIS A 133 16.71 13.12 32.66
CA HIS A 133 16.15 13.63 33.91
C HIS A 133 14.61 13.56 33.96
N SER A 134 13.97 13.11 32.88
CA SER A 134 12.51 12.95 32.85
C SER A 134 12.04 11.82 33.74
N ALA A 135 10.84 11.99 34.32
CA ALA A 135 10.12 10.95 35.05
C ALA A 135 9.72 9.77 34.14
N VAL A 136 9.51 10.03 32.84
CA VAL A 136 9.22 9.01 31.83
C VAL A 136 10.47 8.77 31.01
N LYS A 137 11.05 7.56 31.09
CA LYS A 137 12.29 7.22 30.39
C LYS A 137 12.04 6.43 29.12
N CYS A 138 12.72 6.83 28.04
CA CYS A 138 12.82 6.02 26.84
C CYS A 138 13.79 4.86 27.10
N ILE A 139 13.31 3.62 27.06
CA ILE A 139 14.13 2.41 27.27
C ILE A 139 14.62 1.79 25.96
N GLY A 140 14.04 2.19 24.83
CA GLY A 140 14.36 1.64 23.53
C GLY A 140 13.65 2.39 22.43
N MET A 141 14.28 2.42 21.26
CA MET A 141 13.70 2.97 20.05
C MET A 141 13.94 1.98 18.91
N THR A 142 12.87 1.36 18.44
CA THR A 142 12.88 0.45 17.29
C THR A 142 12.55 1.24 16.04
N ILE A 143 13.44 1.25 15.06
CA ILE A 143 13.23 1.89 13.76
C ILE A 143 13.08 0.79 12.72
N GLU A 144 11.88 0.66 12.15
CA GLU A 144 11.67 -0.29 11.05
C GLU A 144 12.32 0.23 9.78
N THR A 145 13.30 -0.50 9.27
CA THR A 145 13.91 -0.21 7.96
C THR A 145 13.23 -1.05 6.89
N TYR A 146 12.61 -0.38 5.93
CA TYR A 146 12.11 -1.00 4.71
C TYR A 146 13.23 -0.94 3.68
N ARG A 147 13.78 -2.11 3.38
CA ARG A 147 14.66 -2.27 2.22
C ARG A 147 13.79 -2.64 1.03
N ASN A 148 13.85 -1.82 -0.01
CA ASN A 148 13.34 -2.21 -1.31
C ASN A 148 14.02 -3.50 -1.77
N TYR A 149 13.29 -4.31 -2.53
CA TYR A 149 13.89 -5.44 -3.22
C TYR A 149 15.01 -4.93 -4.14
N PRO A 150 16.18 -5.60 -4.17
CA PRO A 150 17.14 -5.41 -5.23
C PRO A 150 16.45 -5.56 -6.60
N PRO A 151 16.83 -4.76 -7.62
CA PRO A 151 16.18 -4.78 -8.92
C PRO A 151 16.10 -6.19 -9.54
N GLU A 152 17.17 -6.96 -9.43
CA GLU A 152 17.22 -8.34 -9.93
C GLU A 152 16.24 -9.28 -9.23
N GLN A 153 16.12 -9.15 -7.90
CA GLN A 153 15.18 -9.94 -7.11
C GLN A 153 13.73 -9.57 -7.47
N LEU A 154 13.45 -8.29 -7.69
CA LEU A 154 12.12 -7.86 -8.11
C LEU A 154 11.76 -8.42 -9.49
N VAL A 155 12.70 -8.39 -10.44
CA VAL A 155 12.51 -8.97 -11.78
C VAL A 155 12.21 -10.48 -11.69
N ASP A 156 12.95 -11.24 -10.87
CA ASP A 156 12.71 -12.68 -10.68
C ASP A 156 11.34 -12.97 -10.07
N ILE A 157 10.93 -12.17 -9.06
CA ILE A 157 9.61 -12.30 -8.44
C ILE A 157 8.50 -12.01 -9.45
N VAL A 158 8.60 -10.92 -10.20
CA VAL A 158 7.61 -10.54 -11.21
C VAL A 158 7.52 -11.59 -12.31
N ALA A 159 8.65 -12.13 -12.77
CA ALA A 159 8.69 -13.23 -13.75
C ALA A 159 7.91 -14.46 -13.27
N ARG A 160 8.14 -14.89 -12.02
CA ARG A 160 7.40 -16.02 -11.42
C ARG A 160 5.91 -15.73 -11.25
N ILE A 161 5.54 -14.50 -10.86
CA ILE A 161 4.14 -14.09 -10.75
C ILE A 161 3.46 -14.17 -12.12
N LEU A 162 4.08 -13.62 -13.16
CA LEU A 162 3.55 -13.66 -14.53
C LEU A 162 3.38 -15.09 -15.06
N ALA A 163 4.25 -16.02 -14.66
CA ALA A 163 4.11 -17.44 -14.99
C ALA A 163 2.89 -18.11 -14.33
N MET A 164 2.48 -17.65 -13.14
CA MET A 164 1.31 -18.15 -12.41
C MET A 164 0.00 -17.48 -12.84
N VAL A 165 0.03 -16.43 -13.66
CA VAL A 165 -1.17 -15.72 -14.10
C VAL A 165 -2.05 -16.66 -14.95
N PRO A 166 -3.33 -16.84 -14.56
CA PRO A 166 -4.22 -17.72 -15.30
C PRO A 166 -4.64 -17.10 -16.64
N PRO A 167 -5.04 -17.93 -17.63
CA PRO A 167 -5.26 -17.49 -19.00
C PRO A 167 -6.48 -16.59 -19.22
N TRP A 168 -7.33 -16.37 -18.22
CA TRP A 168 -8.45 -15.41 -18.32
C TRP A 168 -8.12 -14.06 -17.66
N THR A 169 -6.91 -13.87 -17.15
CA THR A 169 -6.49 -12.64 -16.49
C THR A 169 -5.62 -11.81 -17.44
N ARG A 170 -5.92 -10.51 -17.52
CA ARG A 170 -5.15 -9.54 -18.30
C ARG A 170 -4.30 -8.68 -17.37
N VAL A 171 -2.98 -8.70 -17.54
CA VAL A 171 -2.06 -7.83 -16.78
C VAL A 171 -1.88 -6.51 -17.52
N TYR A 172 -2.57 -5.47 -17.04
CA TYR A 172 -2.60 -4.15 -17.68
C TYR A 172 -1.24 -3.43 -17.63
N ARG A 173 -0.66 -3.27 -16.44
CA ARG A 173 0.61 -2.57 -16.22
C ARG A 173 1.37 -3.25 -15.09
N VAL A 174 2.67 -3.49 -15.30
CA VAL A 174 3.57 -4.07 -14.29
C VAL A 174 4.16 -2.97 -13.39
N GLN A 175 4.35 -1.78 -13.96
CA GLN A 175 4.82 -0.58 -13.28
C GLN A 175 3.90 0.60 -13.65
N ARG A 176 3.81 1.61 -12.79
CA ARG A 176 3.11 2.86 -13.08
C ARG A 176 4.03 3.82 -13.82
N ASP A 177 3.46 4.75 -14.58
CA ASP A 177 4.20 5.80 -15.28
C ASP A 177 4.60 6.89 -14.28
N ILE A 178 5.58 6.58 -13.42
CA ILE A 178 6.16 7.53 -12.49
C ILE A 178 7.49 8.00 -13.09
N PRO A 179 7.72 9.31 -13.25
CA PRO A 179 8.98 9.80 -13.80
C PRO A 179 10.14 9.39 -12.89
N MET A 180 11.18 8.78 -13.49
CA MET A 180 12.34 8.23 -12.78
C MET A 180 13.04 9.19 -11.81
N PRO A 181 13.15 10.51 -12.08
CA PRO A 181 13.76 11.44 -11.14
C PRO A 181 13.05 11.56 -9.78
N LEU A 182 11.79 11.11 -9.67
CA LEU A 182 11.02 11.11 -8.41
C LEU A 182 11.20 9.82 -7.60
N VAL A 183 11.87 8.80 -8.16
CA VAL A 183 12.08 7.50 -7.50
C VAL A 183 13.33 7.59 -6.64
N THR A 184 13.15 7.73 -5.33
CA THR A 184 14.25 7.79 -4.35
C THR A 184 14.88 6.43 -4.06
N SER A 185 14.17 5.33 -4.33
CA SER A 185 14.65 3.96 -4.14
C SER A 185 13.77 2.95 -4.89
N GLY A 186 14.36 1.93 -5.52
CA GLY A 186 13.64 0.93 -6.31
C GLY A 186 14.33 0.59 -7.64
N VAL A 187 13.55 0.15 -8.63
CA VAL A 187 14.07 -0.19 -9.96
C VAL A 187 14.41 1.07 -10.74
N GLU A 188 15.69 1.23 -11.08
CA GLU A 188 16.24 2.40 -11.78
C GLU A 188 15.82 2.49 -13.26
N LYS A 189 15.18 1.44 -13.79
CA LYS A 189 14.77 1.34 -15.19
C LYS A 189 13.26 1.22 -15.32
N GLY A 190 12.67 2.11 -16.10
CA GLY A 190 11.24 2.08 -16.45
C GLY A 190 10.87 1.00 -17.47
N ASN A 191 11.52 -0.16 -17.49
CA ASN A 191 11.21 -1.26 -18.43
C ASN A 191 11.03 -2.62 -17.71
N LEU A 192 10.48 -2.60 -16.48
CA LEU A 192 10.34 -3.78 -15.62
C LEU A 192 9.62 -4.96 -16.31
N ARG A 193 8.63 -4.69 -17.17
CA ARG A 193 7.90 -5.74 -17.89
C ARG A 193 8.78 -6.48 -18.89
N GLU A 194 9.63 -5.76 -19.63
CA GLU A 194 10.53 -6.34 -20.62
C GLU A 194 11.59 -7.20 -19.94
N LEU A 195 12.20 -6.68 -18.86
CA LEU A 195 13.14 -7.41 -18.03
C LEU A 195 12.52 -8.69 -17.45
N ALA A 196 11.28 -8.62 -16.97
CA ALA A 196 10.56 -9.78 -16.47
C ALA A 196 10.29 -10.82 -17.57
N LEU A 197 9.93 -10.41 -18.79
CA LEU A 197 9.69 -11.33 -19.90
C LEU A 197 10.99 -12.01 -20.37
N ALA A 198 12.10 -11.27 -20.47
CA ALA A 198 13.42 -11.84 -20.77
C ALA A 198 13.83 -12.85 -19.69
N ARG A 199 13.65 -12.49 -18.42
CA ARG A 199 13.93 -13.39 -17.29
C ARG A 199 13.06 -14.65 -17.31
N MET A 200 11.81 -14.55 -17.75
CA MET A 200 10.94 -15.72 -17.91
C MET A 200 11.46 -16.66 -19.00
N ASP A 201 12.00 -16.12 -20.10
CA ASP A 201 12.59 -16.90 -21.18
C ASP A 201 13.84 -17.66 -20.70
N ASP A 202 14.72 -16.99 -19.94
CA ASP A 202 15.89 -17.64 -19.30
C ASP A 202 15.49 -18.80 -18.37
N LEU A 203 14.35 -18.68 -17.70
CA LEU A 203 13.81 -19.69 -16.78
C LEU A 203 12.98 -20.77 -17.50
N GLY A 204 12.77 -20.66 -18.81
CA GLY A 204 11.90 -21.55 -19.59
C GLY A 204 10.42 -21.47 -19.21
N LEU A 205 9.99 -20.36 -18.61
CA LEU A 205 8.62 -20.14 -18.17
C LEU A 205 7.81 -19.42 -19.26
N LYS A 206 6.56 -19.84 -19.47
CA LYS A 206 5.66 -19.23 -20.46
C LYS A 206 4.62 -18.34 -19.79
N CYS A 207 4.51 -17.10 -20.27
CA CYS A 207 3.46 -16.18 -19.85
C CYS A 207 2.13 -16.53 -20.54
N ARG A 208 1.06 -16.73 -19.75
CA ARG A 208 -0.29 -17.06 -20.24
C ARG A 208 -1.27 -15.91 -20.10
N ASP A 209 -0.79 -14.70 -19.85
CA ASP A 209 -1.60 -13.47 -19.82
C ASP A 209 -2.46 -13.33 -21.10
N VAL A 210 -3.66 -12.78 -20.96
CA VAL A 210 -4.51 -12.37 -22.10
C VAL A 210 -3.76 -11.40 -23.01
N ARG A 211 -3.01 -10.44 -22.45
CA ARG A 211 -2.28 -9.42 -23.20
C ARG A 211 -1.15 -10.00 -24.04
N THR A 212 -0.44 -11.03 -23.59
CA THR A 212 0.62 -11.63 -24.41
C THR A 212 0.08 -12.49 -25.55
N ARG A 213 -1.20 -12.88 -25.48
CA ARG A 213 -1.86 -13.77 -26.45
C ARG A 213 -2.87 -13.07 -27.36
N GLU A 214 -3.13 -11.78 -27.15
CA GLU A 214 -4.05 -11.00 -27.97
C GLU A 214 -3.57 -10.94 -29.43
N ALA A 215 -4.51 -10.80 -30.37
CA ALA A 215 -4.23 -10.93 -31.80
C ALA A 215 -3.14 -9.98 -32.33
N GLY A 216 -2.93 -8.84 -31.67
CA GLY A 216 -1.86 -7.90 -32.00
C GLY A 216 -0.44 -8.30 -31.58
N ILE A 217 -0.25 -9.39 -30.82
CA ILE A 217 1.06 -9.82 -30.31
C ILE A 217 1.41 -11.27 -30.70
N GLN A 218 0.49 -12.23 -30.56
CA GLN A 218 0.74 -13.64 -30.89
C GLN A 218 -0.33 -14.29 -31.79
N ASP A 219 -1.41 -13.59 -32.14
CA ASP A 219 -2.49 -14.10 -33.00
C ASP A 219 -3.25 -15.35 -32.50
N ILE A 220 -3.20 -15.62 -31.17
CA ILE A 220 -3.83 -16.81 -30.56
C ILE A 220 -5.23 -16.52 -30.02
N LEU A 221 -5.47 -15.32 -29.48
CA LEU A 221 -6.73 -14.96 -28.84
C LEU A 221 -7.52 -13.93 -29.67
N VAL A 222 -8.57 -14.42 -30.33
CA VAL A 222 -9.47 -13.63 -31.21
C VAL A 222 -10.56 -12.90 -30.40
N GLY A 223 -10.94 -13.41 -29.23
CA GLY A 223 -11.90 -12.75 -28.36
C GLY A 223 -12.08 -13.44 -27.01
N LEU A 224 -12.67 -12.73 -26.05
CA LEU A 224 -13.04 -13.25 -24.73
C LEU A 224 -14.48 -12.86 -24.38
N LEU A 225 -15.19 -13.80 -23.76
CA LEU A 225 -16.51 -13.60 -23.17
C LEU A 225 -16.45 -13.98 -21.69
N ARG A 226 -16.85 -13.08 -20.79
CA ARG A 226 -16.99 -13.36 -19.36
C ARG A 226 -18.45 -13.51 -19.00
N LEU A 227 -18.92 -14.74 -18.92
CA LEU A 227 -20.26 -15.05 -18.43
C LEU A 227 -20.24 -15.31 -16.92
N ARG A 228 -21.22 -14.75 -16.19
CA ARG A 228 -21.46 -15.02 -14.77
C ARG A 228 -22.87 -15.53 -14.57
N LYS A 229 -23.01 -16.73 -14.00
CA LYS A 229 -24.30 -17.22 -13.50
C LYS A 229 -24.69 -16.45 -12.23
N CYS A 230 -25.89 -15.88 -12.18
CA CYS A 230 -26.36 -15.18 -10.99
C CYS A 230 -26.66 -16.18 -9.86
N GLY A 231 -26.21 -15.85 -8.66
CA GLY A 231 -26.45 -16.64 -7.45
C GLY A 231 -27.64 -16.12 -6.66
N ARG A 232 -27.96 -16.80 -5.54
CA ARG A 232 -29.05 -16.41 -4.64
C ARG A 232 -28.81 -15.06 -3.92
N ASN A 233 -27.55 -14.60 -3.85
CA ASN A 233 -27.15 -13.36 -3.17
C ASN A 233 -27.07 -12.15 -4.11
N THR A 234 -27.94 -12.06 -5.11
CA THR A 234 -27.94 -10.94 -6.04
C THR A 234 -28.86 -9.84 -5.50
N THR A 235 -28.31 -8.65 -5.26
CA THR A 235 -29.03 -7.51 -4.67
C THR A 235 -29.83 -6.69 -5.69
N CYS A 236 -29.56 -6.86 -6.99
CA CYS A 236 -30.29 -6.18 -8.06
C CYS A 236 -31.59 -6.94 -8.37
N PRO A 237 -32.76 -6.27 -8.33
CA PRO A 237 -34.06 -6.92 -8.51
C PRO A 237 -34.27 -7.51 -9.92
N GLU A 238 -33.65 -6.93 -10.95
CA GLU A 238 -33.73 -7.39 -12.34
C GLU A 238 -32.99 -8.72 -12.59
N LEU A 239 -32.17 -9.14 -11.62
CA LEU A 239 -31.28 -10.29 -11.71
C LEU A 239 -31.70 -11.40 -10.72
N ILE A 240 -32.93 -11.31 -10.21
CA ILE A 240 -33.55 -12.31 -9.33
C ILE A 240 -34.17 -13.40 -10.21
N GLY A 241 -33.62 -14.62 -10.13
CA GLY A 241 -34.12 -15.78 -10.85
C GLY A 241 -33.03 -16.59 -11.56
N LYS A 242 -33.40 -17.37 -12.59
CA LYS A 242 -32.46 -18.14 -13.41
C LYS A 242 -31.85 -17.28 -14.52
N CYS A 243 -31.11 -16.24 -14.17
CA CYS A 243 -30.43 -15.38 -15.14
C CYS A 243 -28.90 -15.59 -15.16
N SER A 244 -28.29 -15.34 -16.30
CA SER A 244 -26.83 -15.26 -16.47
C SER A 244 -26.47 -13.91 -17.10
N ILE A 245 -25.40 -13.29 -16.63
CA ILE A 245 -24.95 -11.98 -17.07
C ILE A 245 -23.68 -12.13 -17.88
N VAL A 246 -23.68 -11.57 -19.08
CA VAL A 246 -22.44 -11.30 -19.82
C VAL A 246 -21.81 -10.06 -19.19
N ARG A 247 -20.67 -10.22 -18.53
CA ARG A 247 -19.93 -9.14 -17.87
C ARG A 247 -18.97 -8.42 -18.79
N GLU A 248 -18.48 -9.12 -19.80
CA GLU A 248 -17.51 -8.60 -20.77
C GLU A 248 -17.63 -9.43 -22.04
N LEU A 249 -17.71 -8.77 -23.18
CA LEU A 249 -17.47 -9.34 -24.50
C LEU A 249 -16.41 -8.45 -25.16
N HIS A 250 -15.26 -9.02 -25.49
CA HIS A 250 -14.17 -8.29 -26.11
C HIS A 250 -13.65 -9.11 -27.29
N VAL A 251 -13.73 -8.57 -28.50
CA VAL A 251 -13.20 -9.21 -29.72
C VAL A 251 -11.98 -8.44 -30.16
N TYR A 252 -10.83 -9.12 -30.20
CA TYR A 252 -9.56 -8.58 -30.65
C TYR A 252 -9.49 -8.63 -32.17
N GLY A 253 -9.16 -7.49 -32.79
CA GLY A 253 -9.03 -7.34 -34.23
C GLY A 253 -8.79 -5.87 -34.59
N THR A 254 -8.43 -5.60 -35.84
CA THR A 254 -8.37 -4.24 -36.37
C THR A 254 -9.77 -3.62 -36.32
N ALA A 255 -9.91 -2.44 -35.69
CA ALA A 255 -11.17 -1.72 -35.60
C ALA A 255 -11.74 -1.47 -37.00
N VAL A 256 -12.87 -2.13 -37.32
CA VAL A 256 -13.60 -1.89 -38.56
C VAL A 256 -14.81 -1.00 -38.26
N PRO A 257 -15.04 0.08 -39.01
CA PRO A 257 -16.29 0.83 -38.90
C PRO A 257 -17.48 -0.11 -39.12
N VAL A 258 -18.56 0.03 -38.35
CA VAL A 258 -19.75 -0.86 -38.35
C VAL A 258 -20.36 -1.14 -39.75
N HIS A 259 -20.01 -0.32 -40.75
CA HIS A 259 -20.53 -0.36 -42.12
C HIS A 259 -19.54 -0.94 -43.14
N GLY A 260 -18.31 -1.26 -42.76
CA GLY A 260 -17.32 -1.89 -43.62
C GLY A 260 -17.30 -3.41 -43.43
N ARG A 261 -17.65 -4.17 -44.46
CA ARG A 261 -17.39 -5.62 -44.47
C ARG A 261 -16.12 -5.86 -45.28
N ASP A 262 -15.02 -6.11 -44.58
CA ASP A 262 -13.75 -6.51 -45.17
C ASP A 262 -13.58 -8.02 -44.93
N ALA A 263 -13.34 -8.80 -45.99
CA ALA A 263 -13.37 -10.27 -45.93
C ALA A 263 -12.20 -10.87 -45.10
N ASP A 264 -11.09 -10.13 -44.99
CA ASP A 264 -9.87 -10.57 -44.31
C ASP A 264 -9.80 -10.16 -42.83
N LYS A 265 -10.85 -9.51 -42.29
CA LYS A 265 -10.86 -9.00 -40.91
C LYS A 265 -11.79 -9.81 -40.02
N LEU A 266 -11.27 -10.21 -38.85
CA LEU A 266 -11.95 -11.07 -37.88
C LEU A 266 -13.09 -10.37 -37.12
N GLN A 267 -13.08 -9.04 -37.06
CA GLN A 267 -14.20 -8.27 -36.51
C GLN A 267 -15.36 -8.25 -37.52
N HIS A 268 -16.54 -8.72 -37.08
CA HIS A 268 -17.77 -8.97 -37.86
C HIS A 268 -17.85 -10.27 -38.68
N GLN A 269 -16.83 -11.14 -38.65
CA GLN A 269 -17.05 -12.55 -38.99
C GLN A 269 -17.87 -13.19 -37.87
N ARG A 270 -18.92 -13.93 -38.24
CA ARG A 270 -20.01 -14.48 -37.40
C ARG A 270 -19.54 -15.44 -36.29
N SER A 271 -18.70 -14.98 -35.38
CA SER A 271 -18.24 -15.74 -34.20
C SER A 271 -19.27 -15.69 -33.06
N ASP A 272 -20.31 -14.86 -33.21
CA ASP A 272 -21.32 -14.56 -32.19
C ASP A 272 -22.55 -15.51 -32.23
N LYS A 273 -22.50 -16.62 -32.98
CA LYS A 273 -23.62 -17.57 -33.15
C LYS A 273 -23.29 -19.01 -32.70
N LEU A 274 -22.67 -19.17 -31.54
CA LEU A 274 -22.58 -20.45 -30.84
C LEU A 274 -23.34 -20.39 -29.52
#